data_AF-A0A0M0K1N7-F1
#
_entry.id   AF-A0A0M0K1N7-F1
#
_cell.length_a   1.000
_cell.length_b   1.000
_cell.length_c   1.000
_cell.angle_alpha   90.00
_cell.angle_beta   90.00
_cell.angle_gamma   90.00
#
_symmetry.space_group_name_H-M   'P 1'
#
loop_
_entity.id
_entity.type
_entity.pdbx_description
1 polymer ?
#
loop_
_entity_poly.entity_id
_entity_poly.type
_entity_poly.pdbx_seq_one_letter_code
_entity_poly.pdbx_strand_id
1 'polypeptide(L)'
;MPQGTGSDEKAMQRVTDASCGKGALQVAAGGAMCAIKGFFADTLPGPVGPIAFLRSDGDLYPSIYETLIALYPKLSVGGYVLFDDWRFVPAREAVHDFRRRYNITSTIATSDKFGPPPFVTLDRMAFWQKSRTTG
;
A
#
# COMPACT_ATOMS: atom_id res chain seq x y z
N MET A 1 56.55 -4.01 -2.80
CA MET A 1 55.59 -3.10 -3.45
C MET A 1 54.19 -3.69 -3.24
N PRO A 2 53.20 -2.87 -2.85
CA PRO A 2 52.16 -3.22 -1.86
C PRO A 2 50.91 -3.90 -2.44
N GLN A 3 50.07 -4.35 -1.50
CA GLN A 3 48.87 -5.18 -1.65
C GLN A 3 47.65 -4.45 -2.24
N GLY A 4 46.72 -5.22 -2.80
CA GLY A 4 45.39 -4.78 -3.22
C GLY A 4 44.30 -5.68 -2.66
N THR A 5 43.86 -5.38 -1.44
CA THR A 5 42.63 -5.91 -0.82
C THR A 5 41.42 -5.10 -1.27
N GLY A 6 40.35 -5.78 -1.67
CA GLY A 6 38.93 -5.41 -1.55
C GLY A 6 38.44 -4.06 -2.10
N SER A 7 37.54 -4.09 -3.08
CA SER A 7 36.57 -2.99 -3.29
C SER A 7 35.40 -3.31 -4.23
N ASP A 8 34.70 -4.44 -4.07
CA ASP A 8 33.40 -4.66 -4.74
C ASP A 8 32.22 -4.56 -3.75
N GLU A 9 32.38 -3.78 -2.67
CA GLU A 9 31.35 -3.49 -1.65
C GLU A 9 30.81 -2.05 -1.75
N LYS A 10 30.63 -1.52 -2.97
CA LYS A 10 30.08 -0.17 -3.15
C LYS A 10 28.98 -0.10 -4.20
N ALA A 11 27.78 -0.51 -3.81
CA ALA A 11 26.53 0.18 -4.16
C ALA A 11 25.32 -0.33 -3.34
N MET A 12 25.51 -0.71 -2.07
CA MET A 12 24.40 -0.86 -1.14
C MET A 12 24.35 0.41 -0.29
N GLN A 13 23.84 1.50 -0.88
CA GLN A 13 23.58 2.73 -0.14
C GLN A 13 22.60 2.36 0.99
N ARG A 14 23.11 2.33 2.22
CA ARG A 14 22.30 2.10 3.42
C ARG A 14 21.23 3.20 3.45
N VAL A 15 19.98 2.82 3.27
CA VAL A 15 18.85 3.66 3.71
C VAL A 15 18.82 3.52 5.23
N THR A 16 19.64 4.32 5.90
CA THR A 16 19.58 4.50 7.36
C THR A 16 18.46 5.48 7.69
N ASP A 17 17.58 5.04 8.58
CA ASP A 17 16.75 5.83 9.48
C ASP A 17 15.70 6.76 8.86
N ALA A 18 14.59 6.16 8.41
CA ALA A 18 13.30 6.83 8.54
C ALA A 18 12.79 6.58 9.96
N SER A 19 12.85 7.60 10.82
CA SER A 19 12.26 7.59 12.15
C SER A 19 10.74 7.55 12.08
N CYS A 20 10.16 6.36 11.83
CA CYS A 20 8.78 6.13 12.23
C CYS A 20 8.75 5.93 13.74
N GLY A 21 8.67 7.05 14.45
CA GLY A 21 8.86 7.13 15.90
C GLY A 21 7.95 6.20 16.69
N LYS A 22 8.55 5.41 17.57
CA LYS A 22 7.93 5.04 18.84
C LYS A 22 7.93 6.30 19.72
N GLY A 23 6.76 6.81 20.07
CA GLY A 23 6.61 7.85 21.09
C GLY A 23 6.02 9.16 20.56
N ALA A 24 5.01 9.65 21.30
CA ALA A 24 4.40 10.97 21.31
C ALA A 24 4.43 11.77 19.98
N LEU A 25 3.23 11.95 19.41
CA LEU A 25 2.92 12.82 18.29
C LEU A 25 3.52 14.23 18.48
N GLN A 26 4.69 14.49 17.89
CA GLN A 26 5.12 15.85 17.57
C GLN A 26 4.64 16.13 16.15
N VAL A 27 3.62 16.99 16.01
CA VAL A 27 3.19 17.48 14.70
C VAL A 27 4.28 18.41 14.17
N ALA A 28 5.22 17.85 13.41
CA ALA A 28 6.18 18.64 12.65
C ALA A 28 5.46 19.19 11.41
N ALA A 29 5.50 20.51 11.25
CA ALA A 29 5.08 21.18 10.03
C ALA A 29 6.03 20.79 8.89
N GLY A 30 5.58 19.84 8.05
CA GLY A 30 6.35 19.24 6.96
C GLY A 30 5.94 17.78 6.84
N GLY A 31 5.31 17.38 5.73
CA GLY A 31 4.74 16.05 5.57
C GLY A 31 5.76 14.95 5.86
N ALA A 32 5.59 14.26 6.99
CA ALA A 32 6.46 13.17 7.37
C ALA A 32 6.22 11.97 6.43
N MET A 33 7.20 11.67 5.58
CA MET A 33 7.22 10.48 4.75
C MET A 33 8.08 9.42 5.42
N CYS A 34 7.49 8.27 5.74
CA CYS A 34 8.23 7.12 6.27
C CYS A 34 8.25 6.00 5.24
N ALA A 35 9.44 5.55 4.86
CA ALA A 35 9.64 4.37 4.04
C ALA A 35 9.90 3.15 4.92
N ILE A 36 9.28 2.02 4.58
CA ILE A 36 9.52 0.73 5.24
C ILE A 36 10.11 -0.20 4.19
N LYS A 37 11.36 -0.65 4.40
CA LYS A 37 12.06 -1.52 3.45
C LYS A 37 11.82 -2.99 3.82
N GLY A 38 11.40 -3.78 2.84
CA GLY A 38 11.25 -5.23 2.95
C GLY A 38 10.05 -5.73 2.14
N PHE A 39 9.76 -7.03 2.22
CA PHE A 39 8.58 -7.61 1.60
C PHE A 39 7.31 -7.28 2.40
N PHE A 40 6.15 -7.28 1.74
CA PHE A 40 4.87 -6.95 2.39
C PHE A 40 4.56 -7.88 3.57
N ALA A 41 4.73 -9.19 3.39
CA ALA A 41 4.61 -10.20 4.43
C ALA A 41 5.43 -9.91 5.70
N ASP A 42 6.62 -9.32 5.55
CA ASP A 42 7.57 -9.09 6.65
C ASP A 42 7.39 -7.73 7.31
N THR A 43 6.88 -6.75 6.56
CA THR A 43 6.92 -5.34 6.95
C THR A 43 5.56 -4.76 7.30
N LEU A 44 4.47 -5.32 6.77
CA LEU A 44 3.13 -4.84 7.05
C LEU A 44 2.62 -5.38 8.40
N PRO A 45 1.84 -4.59 9.15
CA PRO A 45 1.35 -3.26 8.79
C PRO A 45 2.36 -2.12 9.04
N GLY A 46 3.50 -2.41 9.67
CA GLY A 46 4.44 -1.39 10.11
C GLY A 46 3.87 -0.45 11.19
N PRO A 47 4.62 0.59 11.56
CA PRO A 47 4.21 1.62 12.52
C PRO A 47 3.21 2.61 11.87
N VAL A 48 1.97 2.16 11.67
CA VAL A 48 0.89 3.00 11.12
C VAL A 48 -0.33 3.06 12.04
N GLY A 49 -0.85 4.28 12.22
CA GLY A 49 -2.08 4.56 12.95
C GLY A 49 -3.34 4.35 12.09
N PRO A 50 -4.46 5.02 12.42
CA PRO A 50 -5.65 5.02 11.57
C PRO A 50 -5.34 5.55 10.17
N ILE A 51 -5.83 4.85 9.15
CA ILE A 51 -5.61 5.17 7.74
C ILE A 51 -6.89 5.79 7.18
N ALA A 52 -6.80 6.97 6.55
CA ALA A 52 -7.93 7.57 5.83
C ALA A 52 -7.97 7.11 4.36
N PHE A 53 -6.80 6.86 3.76
CA PHE A 53 -6.64 6.47 2.37
C PHE A 53 -5.54 5.41 2.24
N LEU A 54 -5.89 4.23 1.74
CA LEU A 54 -4.98 3.11 1.48
C LEU A 54 -4.83 2.91 -0.03
N ARG A 55 -3.65 3.15 -0.58
CA ARG A 55 -3.33 2.81 -1.97
C ARG A 55 -2.47 1.54 -2.00
N SER A 56 -2.84 0.58 -2.85
CA SER A 56 -2.13 -0.67 -3.06
C SER A 56 -1.77 -0.83 -4.54
N ASP A 57 -0.50 -1.09 -4.79
CA ASP A 57 0.16 -1.12 -6.10
C ASP A 57 1.24 -2.21 -5.99
N GLY A 58 0.83 -3.44 -6.23
CA GLY A 58 1.56 -4.64 -5.83
C GLY A 58 1.48 -5.79 -6.83
N ASP A 59 0.77 -5.59 -7.95
CA ASP A 59 0.55 -6.43 -9.14
C ASP A 59 -0.01 -7.85 -8.88
N LEU A 60 0.62 -8.56 -7.95
CA LEU A 60 0.45 -9.97 -7.64
C LEU A 60 -0.61 -10.19 -6.57
N TYR A 61 -1.28 -11.34 -6.65
CA TYR A 61 -2.23 -11.81 -5.65
C TYR A 61 -1.70 -11.71 -4.21
N PRO A 62 -0.54 -12.31 -3.84
CA PRO A 62 -0.06 -12.28 -2.45
C PRO A 62 0.18 -10.85 -1.95
N SER A 63 0.76 -9.97 -2.77
CA SER A 63 1.01 -8.58 -2.42
C SER A 63 -0.29 -7.84 -2.05
N ILE A 64 -1.32 -7.98 -2.87
CA ILE A 64 -2.63 -7.35 -2.65
C ILE A 64 -3.32 -7.95 -1.42
N TYR A 65 -3.33 -9.27 -1.30
CA TYR A 65 -4.02 -9.97 -0.23
C TYR A 65 -3.37 -9.71 1.14
N GLU A 66 -2.03 -9.78 1.23
CA GLU A 66 -1.27 -9.45 2.44
C GLU A 66 -1.46 -7.99 2.85
N THR A 67 -1.45 -7.07 1.87
CA THR A 67 -1.74 -5.64 2.12
C THR A 67 -3.12 -5.45 2.75
N LEU A 68 -4.14 -6.09 2.20
CA LEU A 68 -5.51 -6.01 2.72
C LEU A 68 -5.63 -6.61 4.12
N ILE A 69 -5.07 -7.79 4.35
CA ILE A 69 -5.10 -8.45 5.66
C ILE A 69 -4.46 -7.56 6.74
N ALA A 70 -3.31 -6.96 6.43
CA ALA A 70 -2.56 -6.17 7.41
C ALA A 70 -3.13 -4.75 7.62
N LEU A 71 -3.53 -4.06 6.55
CA LEU A 71 -3.84 -2.62 6.59
C LEU A 71 -5.33 -2.29 6.57
N TYR A 72 -6.19 -3.14 5.98
CA TYR A 72 -7.62 -2.86 5.94
C TYR A 72 -8.29 -2.75 7.32
N PRO A 73 -7.86 -3.49 8.36
CA PRO A 73 -8.37 -3.27 9.73
C PRO A 73 -8.07 -1.86 10.26
N LYS A 74 -6.94 -1.26 9.86
CA LYS A 74 -6.53 0.09 10.26
C LYS A 74 -7.18 1.20 9.43
N LEU A 75 -7.76 0.87 8.28
CA LEU A 75 -8.57 1.80 7.48
C LEU A 75 -9.79 2.25 8.28
N SER A 76 -9.93 3.56 8.46
CA SER A 76 -11.08 4.14 9.15
C SER A 76 -12.37 3.92 8.35
N VAL A 77 -13.49 3.79 9.06
CA VAL A 77 -14.82 3.88 8.44
C VAL A 77 -14.95 5.22 7.72
N GLY A 78 -15.46 5.21 6.49
CA GLY A 78 -15.49 6.38 5.62
C GLY A 78 -14.19 6.63 4.84
N GLY A 79 -13.10 5.93 5.19
CA GLY A 79 -11.86 5.93 4.43
C GLY A 79 -11.97 5.12 3.14
N TYR A 80 -11.01 5.31 2.24
CA TYR A 80 -10.98 4.66 0.93
C TYR A 80 -9.80 3.72 0.80
N VAL A 81 -10.02 2.62 0.07
CA VAL A 81 -8.95 1.78 -0.44
C VAL A 81 -8.97 1.80 -1.96
N LEU A 82 -7.80 1.95 -2.58
CA LEU A 82 -7.59 2.03 -4.02
C LEU A 82 -6.52 1.02 -4.47
N PHE A 83 -6.79 0.35 -5.58
CA PHE A 83 -5.91 -0.61 -6.24
C PHE A 83 -5.55 -0.07 -7.63
N ASP A 84 -4.26 0.07 -7.91
CA ASP A 84 -3.77 0.52 -9.22
C ASP A 84 -3.93 -0.59 -10.29
N ASP A 85 -3.72 -1.83 -9.85
CA ASP A 85 -3.52 -3.01 -10.68
C ASP A 85 -4.80 -3.69 -11.14
N TRP A 86 -5.93 -2.96 -11.24
CA TRP A 86 -7.23 -3.59 -11.53
C TRP A 86 -7.29 -4.25 -12.91
N ARG A 87 -6.33 -3.96 -13.81
CA ARG A 87 -6.19 -4.67 -15.09
C ARG A 87 -5.77 -6.14 -14.91
N PHE A 88 -5.05 -6.48 -13.85
CA PHE A 88 -4.50 -7.81 -13.63
C PHE A 88 -5.51 -8.75 -12.96
N VAL A 89 -5.70 -9.94 -13.54
CA VAL A 89 -6.62 -10.96 -13.00
C VAL A 89 -6.25 -11.34 -11.55
N PRO A 90 -4.98 -11.64 -11.21
CA PRO A 90 -4.62 -12.05 -9.85
C PRO A 90 -4.90 -10.97 -8.79
N ALA A 91 -4.70 -9.70 -9.13
CA ALA A 91 -5.02 -8.57 -8.25
C ALA A 91 -6.54 -8.50 -7.97
N ARG A 92 -7.37 -8.68 -9.00
CA ARG A 92 -8.84 -8.73 -8.83
C ARG A 92 -9.28 -9.91 -7.98
N GLU A 93 -8.69 -11.08 -8.19
CA GLU A 93 -8.98 -12.29 -7.41
C GLU A 93 -8.69 -12.08 -5.93
N ALA A 94 -7.53 -11.53 -5.58
CA ALA A 94 -7.16 -11.21 -4.21
C ALA A 94 -8.17 -10.26 -3.53
N VAL A 95 -8.56 -9.20 -4.23
CA VAL A 95 -9.58 -8.25 -3.73
C VAL A 95 -10.92 -8.96 -3.51
N HIS A 96 -11.37 -9.76 -4.48
CA HIS A 96 -12.66 -10.45 -4.37
C HIS A 96 -12.65 -11.53 -3.28
N ASP A 97 -11.57 -12.30 -3.13
CA ASP A 97 -11.39 -13.27 -2.05
C ASP A 97 -11.45 -12.62 -0.68
N PHE A 98 -10.67 -11.56 -0.48
CA PHE A 98 -10.67 -10.81 0.77
C PHE A 98 -12.08 -10.31 1.09
N ARG A 99 -12.76 -9.68 0.13
CA ARG A 99 -14.11 -9.16 0.33
C ARG A 99 -15.14 -10.24 0.65
N ARG A 100 -15.08 -11.39 -0.03
CA ARG A 100 -15.94 -12.54 0.30
C ARG A 100 -15.69 -13.04 1.72
N ARG A 101 -14.41 -13.21 2.10
CA ARG A 101 -14.02 -13.71 3.42
C ARG A 101 -14.48 -12.80 4.56
N TYR A 102 -14.45 -11.49 4.36
CA TYR A 102 -14.80 -10.50 5.39
C TYR A 102 -16.20 -9.88 5.19
N ASN A 103 -17.02 -10.46 4.32
CA ASN A 103 -18.38 -10.01 4.00
C ASN A 103 -18.48 -8.51 3.66
N ILE A 104 -17.53 -8.02 2.85
CA ILE A 104 -17.48 -6.61 2.44
C ILE A 104 -18.36 -6.42 1.20
N THR A 105 -19.45 -5.67 1.38
CA THR A 105 -20.46 -5.43 0.34
C THR A 105 -20.39 -4.02 -0.26
N SER A 106 -19.51 -3.13 0.23
CA SER A 106 -19.31 -1.79 -0.33
C SER A 106 -19.09 -1.83 -1.84
N THR A 107 -19.81 -1.01 -2.61
CA THR A 107 -19.68 -0.94 -4.07
C THR A 107 -18.24 -0.64 -4.49
N ILE A 108 -17.73 -1.41 -5.45
CA ILE A 108 -16.46 -1.12 -6.11
C ILE A 108 -16.74 -0.16 -7.27
N ALA A 109 -16.06 0.98 -7.27
CA ALA A 109 -15.98 1.89 -8.42
C ALA A 109 -14.67 1.65 -9.17
N THR A 110 -14.67 1.89 -10.48
CA THR A 110 -13.47 1.80 -11.32
C THR A 110 -13.21 3.10 -12.04
N SER A 111 -11.95 3.47 -12.24
CA SER A 111 -11.60 4.58 -13.12
C SER A 111 -11.74 4.19 -14.59
N ASP A 112 -12.20 5.12 -15.41
CA ASP A 112 -12.22 4.98 -16.86
C ASP A 112 -10.81 5.22 -17.43
N LYS A 113 -10.38 4.39 -18.39
CA LYS A 113 -9.07 4.53 -19.06
C LYS A 113 -8.97 5.78 -19.94
N PHE A 114 -10.11 6.33 -20.37
CA PHE A 114 -10.19 7.27 -21.48
C PHE A 114 -10.74 8.62 -21.01
N GLY A 115 -9.91 9.39 -20.32
CA GLY A 115 -10.14 10.83 -20.11
C GLY A 115 -9.45 11.67 -21.19
N PRO A 116 -9.90 12.91 -21.46
CA PRO A 116 -9.10 13.83 -22.25
C PRO A 116 -7.78 14.15 -21.52
N PRO A 117 -6.67 14.38 -22.24
CA PRO A 117 -5.42 14.85 -21.62
C PRO A 117 -5.67 16.06 -20.71
N PRO A 118 -4.97 16.19 -19.57
CA PRO A 118 -3.81 15.40 -19.15
C PRO A 118 -4.17 14.14 -18.32
N PHE A 119 -5.45 13.77 -18.19
CA PHE A 119 -5.91 12.74 -17.25
C PHE A 119 -6.19 11.40 -17.93
N VAL A 120 -5.18 10.86 -18.63
CA VAL A 120 -5.18 9.47 -19.11
C VAL A 120 -4.43 8.63 -18.09
N THR A 121 -5.12 7.74 -17.36
CA THR A 121 -4.43 6.76 -16.52
C THR A 121 -3.99 5.58 -17.38
N LEU A 122 -2.76 5.09 -17.17
CA LEU A 122 -2.26 3.88 -17.85
C LEU A 122 -3.15 2.67 -17.52
N ASP A 123 -3.64 2.63 -16.28
CA ASP A 123 -4.40 1.53 -15.73
C ASP A 123 -5.79 1.92 -15.26
N ARG A 124 -6.72 0.95 -15.39
CA ARG A 124 -7.98 1.04 -14.64
C ARG A 124 -7.61 0.78 -13.21
N MET A 125 -7.99 1.70 -12.36
CA MET A 125 -7.91 1.55 -10.93
C MET A 125 -9.28 1.08 -10.42
N ALA A 126 -9.30 0.44 -9.27
CA ALA A 126 -10.54 0.15 -8.55
C ALA A 126 -10.45 0.64 -7.12
N PHE A 127 -11.55 1.13 -6.59
CA PHE A 127 -11.59 1.61 -5.22
C PHE A 127 -12.97 1.40 -4.59
N TRP A 128 -13.01 1.37 -3.26
CA TRP A 128 -14.26 1.46 -2.52
C TRP A 128 -14.06 2.22 -1.22
N GLN A 129 -15.16 2.77 -0.70
CA GLN A 129 -15.22 3.36 0.63
C GLN A 129 -15.54 2.28 1.66
N LYS A 130 -14.78 2.21 2.74
CA LYS A 130 -15.05 1.30 3.86
C LYS A 130 -16.32 1.76 4.58
N SER A 131 -17.39 0.98 4.47
CA SER A 131 -18.61 1.20 5.23
C SER A 131 -18.46 0.68 6.66
N ARG A 132 -19.39 1.05 7.55
CA ARG A 132 -19.61 0.26 8.76
C ARG A 132 -20.10 -1.11 8.33
N THR A 133 -19.43 -2.17 8.76
CA THR A 133 -20.01 -3.50 8.71
C THR A 133 -21.24 -3.47 9.61
N THR A 134 -22.43 -3.60 9.04
CA THR A 134 -23.66 -3.82 9.80
C THR A 134 -23.54 -5.22 10.38
N GLY A 135 -23.25 -5.30 11.68
CA GLY A 135 -23.29 -6.54 12.44
C GLY A 135 -24.72 -7.00 12.69
#